data_AF-A0A9P3N1U0-F1
#
_entry.id   AF-A0A9P3N1U0-F1
#
_cell.length_a   1.000
_cell.length_b   1.000
_cell.length_c   1.000
_cell.angle_alpha   90.00
_cell.angle_beta   90.00
_cell.angle_gamma   90.00
#
_symmetry.space_group_name_H-M   'P 1'
#
loop_
_entity.id
_entity.type
_entity.pdbx_description
1 polymer ?
#
loop_
_entity_poly.entity_id
_entity_poly.type
_entity_poly.pdbx_seq_one_letter_code
_entity_poly.pdbx_strand_id
1 'polypeptide(L)'
;MPGPLATEEAAAAAVVAQKAPSKPAVDEEGRAGDDVEEGEDATEEKGADGQKSAKKKKKKKGKKAGGAQQQEQQQQQEEEGAGGAAANGEATKGEGAAEGGAEGESGEGGAEGAVEATATKKKRKPRKKSGAGAGAAANGEAANGEAAAAAAAAAGAAVAAPPSAAAAGPKVQTDPPSVPVKDLFPDGLFPQAEICDYKDDNLWRKTSAEKREQERLEFPIVNDLRQAAEVHRQVRMYMRRVIKPGMLMTDLCETLEDTVRRLIAANGLQAGIAFPTGCSLNWVAAHWTPNSGDKTVLQYDDVMKLDFGTHIGGRIVDSAFTVAFNPQYDQLLEAVREATNTGVRECGIDVRLCDVGCAIQEVMESYEVTINGKTYPVKAIRNLNGHSIGPYQIHAGKSVPIVKGGEATRMEEGELFAIETFGSTGKGYVREDLECSHYMKNFDVGHVPLRLPRAKQLLATIDRNFGTLAFCRRYLDRLGETKYLMALKNLCDAGVVQPHPPLCETKGSYVAQFEHTLVLRPTCKEVLSRGEDF
;
A
#
# COMPACT_ATOMS: atom_id res chain seq x y z
N MET A 1 19.65 67.72 -27.91
CA MET A 1 19.96 67.55 -26.47
C MET A 1 18.67 67.17 -25.75
N PRO A 2 18.72 66.19 -24.83
CA PRO A 2 18.74 64.74 -25.08
C PRO A 2 17.29 64.25 -25.43
N GLY A 3 16.82 63.01 -25.29
CA GLY A 3 17.36 61.71 -24.83
C GLY A 3 16.26 60.63 -24.92
N PRO A 4 16.56 59.31 -24.95
CA PRO A 4 15.67 58.34 -25.62
C PRO A 4 15.38 57.02 -24.86
N LEU A 5 14.75 56.07 -25.58
CA LEU A 5 14.72 54.61 -25.40
C LEU A 5 13.94 53.99 -24.21
N ALA A 6 12.93 53.19 -24.57
CA ALA A 6 12.70 51.77 -24.21
C ALA A 6 11.31 51.36 -24.79
N THR A 7 11.03 50.16 -25.30
CA THR A 7 11.66 48.83 -25.17
C THR A 7 11.63 48.05 -26.49
N GLU A 8 12.70 47.30 -26.78
CA GLU A 8 12.64 46.02 -27.51
C GLU A 8 12.23 44.92 -26.48
N GLU A 9 11.81 43.70 -26.82
CA GLU A 9 12.25 42.83 -27.90
C GLU A 9 11.19 41.75 -28.20
N ALA A 10 11.07 41.33 -29.47
CA ALA A 10 10.19 40.25 -29.88
C ALA A 10 10.87 39.37 -30.94
N ALA A 11 11.70 38.42 -30.48
CA ALA A 11 12.46 37.50 -31.34
C ALA A 11 11.79 36.12 -31.42
N ALA A 12 11.64 35.58 -32.63
CA ALA A 12 10.99 34.29 -32.87
C ALA A 12 11.97 33.11 -32.66
N ALA A 13 11.52 32.08 -31.95
CA ALA A 13 12.23 30.80 -31.88
C ALA A 13 12.05 30.01 -33.20
N ALA A 14 13.15 29.79 -33.92
CA ALA A 14 13.12 29.08 -35.20
C ALA A 14 13.06 27.55 -35.00
N VAL A 15 12.14 26.88 -35.71
CA VAL A 15 12.03 25.41 -35.70
C VAL A 15 13.15 24.79 -36.54
N VAL A 16 14.10 24.13 -35.87
CA VAL A 16 15.13 23.31 -36.54
C VAL A 16 14.68 21.84 -36.53
N ALA A 17 13.95 21.44 -37.57
CA ALA A 17 13.60 20.04 -37.77
C ALA A 17 14.84 19.24 -38.21
N GLN A 18 15.41 18.41 -37.32
CA GLN A 18 16.47 17.48 -37.71
C GLN A 18 15.89 16.27 -38.46
N LYS A 19 16.55 15.93 -39.57
CA LYS A 19 16.04 15.02 -40.60
C LYS A 19 16.66 13.63 -40.43
N ALA A 20 15.84 12.61 -40.19
CA ALA A 20 16.30 11.24 -40.07
C ALA A 20 16.99 10.74 -41.38
N PRO A 21 18.16 10.08 -41.30
CA PRO A 21 18.84 9.52 -42.46
C PRO A 21 18.25 8.16 -42.85
N SER A 22 17.69 8.07 -44.06
CA SER A 22 17.28 6.79 -44.65
C SER A 22 18.51 5.94 -45.04
N LYS A 23 18.45 4.63 -44.77
CA LYS A 23 19.35 3.64 -45.39
C LYS A 23 18.66 3.00 -46.61
N PRO A 24 19.41 2.62 -47.65
CA PRO A 24 18.85 2.03 -48.86
C PRO A 24 18.51 0.55 -48.67
N ALA A 25 17.59 0.05 -49.51
CA ALA A 25 17.40 -1.39 -49.73
C ALA A 25 18.51 -1.95 -50.65
N VAL A 26 18.73 -3.26 -50.55
CA VAL A 26 19.44 -4.08 -51.53
C VAL A 26 18.72 -5.42 -51.62
N ASP A 27 18.23 -5.74 -52.82
CA ASP A 27 17.66 -7.04 -53.16
C ASP A 27 18.77 -7.91 -53.77
N GLU A 28 18.84 -9.20 -53.40
CA GLU A 28 19.27 -10.25 -54.33
C GLU A 28 18.69 -11.61 -53.91
N GLU A 29 18.69 -12.57 -54.84
CA GLU A 29 17.76 -13.71 -54.84
C GLU A 29 18.26 -14.92 -54.02
N GLY A 30 17.31 -15.74 -53.55
CA GLY A 30 17.58 -16.89 -52.69
C GLY A 30 17.80 -18.23 -53.42
N ARG A 31 18.08 -19.28 -52.65
CA ARG A 31 17.95 -20.68 -53.09
C ARG A 31 17.60 -21.60 -51.92
N ALA A 32 16.73 -22.57 -52.18
CA ALA A 32 16.25 -23.54 -51.19
C ALA A 32 17.04 -24.87 -51.25
N GLY A 33 16.88 -25.68 -50.20
CA GLY A 33 17.39 -27.05 -50.10
C GLY A 33 17.19 -27.58 -48.68
N ASP A 34 16.29 -28.53 -48.52
CA ASP A 34 16.04 -29.28 -47.27
C ASP A 34 17.18 -30.25 -46.95
N ASP A 35 17.28 -30.70 -45.70
CA ASP A 35 17.12 -32.13 -45.38
C ASP A 35 17.02 -32.38 -43.87
N VAL A 36 16.54 -33.57 -43.48
CA VAL A 36 16.18 -33.98 -42.12
C VAL A 36 16.90 -35.27 -41.76
N GLU A 37 17.40 -35.42 -40.52
CA GLU A 37 17.35 -36.71 -39.82
C GLU A 37 17.50 -36.58 -38.29
N GLU A 38 16.78 -37.44 -37.57
CA GLU A 38 16.92 -37.72 -36.13
C GLU A 38 17.81 -38.96 -35.93
N GLY A 39 18.30 -39.22 -34.71
CA GLY A 39 19.06 -40.43 -34.41
C GLY A 39 19.23 -40.66 -32.91
N GLU A 40 18.71 -41.78 -32.40
CA GLU A 40 18.57 -42.05 -30.96
C GLU A 40 19.56 -43.09 -30.38
N ASP A 41 19.64 -43.07 -29.04
CA ASP A 41 19.70 -44.23 -28.13
C ASP A 41 21.02 -44.98 -27.77
N ALA A 42 20.90 -45.76 -26.67
CA ALA A 42 21.55 -47.05 -26.38
C ALA A 42 22.87 -47.11 -25.55
N THR A 43 22.74 -46.81 -24.24
CA THR A 43 23.00 -47.73 -23.08
C THR A 43 24.31 -48.53 -22.85
N GLU A 44 24.46 -49.04 -21.60
CA GLU A 44 25.36 -50.12 -21.11
C GLU A 44 26.89 -49.84 -20.96
N GLU A 45 27.65 -50.49 -20.04
CA GLU A 45 27.34 -50.89 -18.65
C GLU A 45 28.63 -51.04 -17.78
N LYS A 46 28.57 -51.80 -16.67
CA LYS A 46 29.60 -52.06 -15.62
C LYS A 46 30.92 -52.63 -16.19
N GLY A 47 32.11 -52.56 -15.55
CA GLY A 47 32.54 -52.03 -14.23
C GLY A 47 33.84 -52.72 -13.72
N ALA A 48 34.16 -52.55 -12.43
CA ALA A 48 35.18 -53.28 -11.61
C ALA A 48 36.70 -52.97 -11.73
N ASP A 49 37.39 -53.12 -10.59
CA ASP A 49 38.84 -53.24 -10.21
C ASP A 49 40.00 -52.69 -11.11
N GLY A 50 41.16 -52.27 -10.58
CA GLY A 50 41.61 -52.13 -9.19
C GLY A 50 42.90 -52.89 -8.82
N GLN A 51 44.07 -52.21 -8.75
CA GLN A 51 45.13 -52.46 -7.73
C GLN A 51 46.40 -51.56 -7.78
N LYS A 52 46.79 -51.07 -6.58
CA LYS A 52 48.15 -50.95 -5.99
C LYS A 52 49.39 -50.64 -6.88
N SER A 53 50.11 -49.56 -6.54
CA SER A 53 51.55 -49.63 -6.18
C SER A 53 51.96 -48.44 -5.28
N ALA A 54 53.20 -48.41 -4.74
CA ALA A 54 53.41 -47.90 -3.37
C ALA A 54 54.85 -47.43 -3.00
N LYS A 55 54.95 -46.71 -1.85
CA LYS A 55 56.17 -46.39 -1.04
C LYS A 55 57.09 -45.30 -1.66
N LYS A 56 57.94 -44.53 -0.94
CA LYS A 56 58.27 -44.40 0.51
C LYS A 56 59.11 -43.11 0.79
N LYS A 57 58.75 -42.31 1.83
CA LYS A 57 59.66 -41.59 2.79
C LYS A 57 60.66 -40.53 2.20
N LYS A 58 61.35 -39.63 2.95
CA LYS A 58 61.71 -39.56 4.38
C LYS A 58 62.15 -38.13 4.85
N LYS A 59 61.66 -37.70 6.03
CA LYS A 59 62.28 -36.81 7.10
C LYS A 59 63.48 -35.87 6.79
N LYS A 60 63.46 -34.68 7.42
CA LYS A 60 64.34 -34.33 8.60
C LYS A 60 63.97 -33.03 9.36
N LYS A 61 64.10 -33.09 10.70
CA LYS A 61 64.48 -32.10 11.77
C LYS A 61 64.19 -30.57 11.59
N GLY A 62 63.82 -29.78 12.62
CA GLY A 62 63.37 -30.05 14.02
C GLY A 62 64.18 -29.36 15.17
N LYS A 63 63.55 -29.23 16.37
CA LYS A 63 64.02 -28.65 17.69
C LYS A 63 63.95 -27.10 17.82
N LYS A 64 63.15 -26.55 18.76
CA LYS A 64 63.40 -26.14 20.19
C LYS A 64 63.96 -24.70 20.32
N ALA A 65 63.67 -23.88 21.34
CA ALA A 65 62.78 -23.95 22.53
C ALA A 65 62.07 -22.57 22.71
N GLY A 66 60.96 -22.38 23.44
CA GLY A 66 60.79 -22.41 24.92
C GLY A 66 60.82 -20.98 25.49
N GLY A 67 60.00 -20.54 26.46
CA GLY A 67 58.88 -21.18 27.17
C GLY A 67 58.30 -20.24 28.26
N ALA A 68 57.37 -20.74 29.10
CA ALA A 68 56.72 -20.06 30.25
C ALA A 68 55.71 -18.92 29.90
N GLN A 69 54.67 -18.61 30.69
CA GLN A 69 54.24 -19.17 31.99
C GLN A 69 52.73 -18.92 32.30
N GLN A 70 52.02 -19.92 32.86
CA GLN A 70 50.84 -19.84 33.77
C GLN A 70 49.56 -19.09 33.30
N GLN A 71 48.34 -19.37 33.80
CA GLN A 71 47.90 -20.06 35.02
C GLN A 71 47.01 -21.31 34.79
N GLU A 72 46.70 -22.02 35.87
CA GLU A 72 45.92 -23.27 35.97
C GLU A 72 44.57 -23.03 36.69
N GLN A 73 43.52 -23.86 36.48
CA GLN A 73 42.99 -24.90 37.40
C GLN A 73 42.76 -24.47 38.87
N GLN A 74 41.77 -24.93 39.65
CA GLN A 74 40.69 -25.94 39.50
C GLN A 74 39.70 -25.78 40.69
N GLN A 75 38.49 -26.37 40.65
CA GLN A 75 37.99 -27.38 41.63
C GLN A 75 36.51 -27.78 41.40
N GLN A 76 36.06 -28.84 42.09
CA GLN A 76 34.81 -29.57 41.90
C GLN A 76 34.25 -30.12 43.24
N GLN A 77 32.97 -30.52 43.24
CA GLN A 77 32.35 -31.61 44.05
C GLN A 77 32.17 -31.44 45.58
N GLU A 78 31.30 -32.21 46.25
CA GLU A 78 30.37 -33.27 45.77
C GLU A 78 28.87 -32.81 45.81
N GLU A 79 27.83 -33.36 46.48
CA GLU A 79 27.61 -34.51 47.40
C GLU A 79 26.14 -35.05 47.24
N GLU A 80 25.65 -35.90 48.15
CA GLU A 80 24.44 -36.75 47.99
C GLU A 80 23.24 -36.29 48.89
N GLY A 81 22.02 -36.85 48.91
CA GLY A 81 21.36 -38.05 48.32
C GLY A 81 19.94 -38.21 48.96
N ALA A 82 19.14 -39.28 48.81
CA ALA A 82 19.05 -40.39 47.84
C ALA A 82 17.72 -41.19 48.04
N GLY A 83 17.18 -41.85 47.00
CA GLY A 83 16.11 -42.88 47.08
C GLY A 83 14.64 -42.42 46.86
N GLY A 84 13.73 -43.23 46.31
CA GLY A 84 13.91 -44.58 45.74
C GLY A 84 12.64 -45.23 45.12
N ALA A 85 12.87 -46.16 44.19
CA ALA A 85 12.04 -47.24 43.61
C ALA A 85 10.48 -47.30 43.72
N ALA A 86 9.81 -47.52 42.57
CA ALA A 86 8.86 -48.63 42.30
C ALA A 86 8.46 -48.67 40.80
N ALA A 87 7.86 -49.78 40.31
CA ALA A 87 7.51 -49.97 38.90
C ALA A 87 6.20 -50.77 38.68
N ASN A 88 5.60 -50.61 37.49
CA ASN A 88 4.73 -51.52 36.71
C ASN A 88 4.38 -50.79 35.38
N GLY A 89 4.03 -51.40 34.25
CA GLY A 89 3.47 -52.73 33.99
C GLY A 89 1.94 -52.61 33.81
N GLU A 90 1.28 -53.01 32.71
CA GLU A 90 1.71 -53.69 31.47
C GLU A 90 0.82 -53.24 30.28
N ALA A 91 0.93 -53.85 29.10
CA ALA A 91 0.26 -53.44 27.85
C ALA A 91 -0.99 -54.28 27.49
N THR A 92 -1.77 -53.85 26.48
CA THR A 92 -2.06 -54.66 25.26
C THR A 92 -2.98 -53.97 24.23
N LYS A 93 -2.78 -54.34 22.95
CA LYS A 93 -3.70 -54.51 21.77
C LYS A 93 -5.03 -53.73 21.69
N GLY A 94 -5.54 -53.37 20.50
CA GLY A 94 -5.11 -53.61 19.12
C GLY A 94 -6.32 -53.86 18.19
N GLU A 95 -6.17 -53.66 16.86
CA GLU A 95 -7.21 -53.82 15.80
C GLU A 95 -8.38 -52.79 15.87
N GLY A 96 -9.09 -52.45 14.79
CA GLY A 96 -8.92 -52.76 13.36
C GLY A 96 -10.13 -52.30 12.49
N ALA A 97 -9.99 -52.44 11.15
CA ALA A 97 -11.03 -52.27 10.11
C ALA A 97 -11.54 -50.83 9.79
N ALA A 98 -12.29 -50.72 8.67
CA ALA A 98 -12.70 -49.50 7.97
C ALA A 98 -14.04 -49.70 7.23
N GLU A 99 -14.40 -48.77 6.32
CA GLU A 99 -15.60 -48.77 5.44
C GLU A 99 -16.95 -48.51 6.16
N GLY A 100 -17.99 -47.95 5.52
CA GLY A 100 -18.07 -47.33 4.19
C GLY A 100 -19.52 -47.10 3.71
N GLY A 101 -19.81 -45.96 3.08
CA GLY A 101 -21.12 -45.64 2.48
C GLY A 101 -22.27 -45.35 3.46
N ALA A 102 -23.45 -44.89 3.04
CA ALA A 102 -23.83 -44.25 1.76
C ALA A 102 -25.13 -43.42 1.93
N GLU A 103 -25.35 -42.48 1.01
CA GLU A 103 -26.62 -41.99 0.42
C GLU A 103 -27.95 -41.91 1.22
N GLY A 104 -28.69 -40.81 1.04
CA GLY A 104 -30.06 -40.64 1.55
C GLY A 104 -30.65 -39.25 1.28
N GLU A 105 -31.32 -39.07 0.15
CA GLU A 105 -32.01 -37.82 -0.23
C GLU A 105 -33.41 -37.65 0.40
N SER A 106 -34.05 -36.52 0.08
CA SER A 106 -35.45 -36.12 0.32
C SER A 106 -35.81 -35.63 1.75
N GLY A 107 -36.74 -34.68 1.91
CA GLY A 107 -37.52 -33.99 0.88
C GLY A 107 -38.25 -32.74 1.39
N GLU A 108 -38.86 -32.00 0.47
CA GLU A 108 -39.60 -30.76 0.74
C GLU A 108 -40.97 -31.00 1.41
N GLY A 109 -41.57 -29.93 1.97
CA GLY A 109 -43.00 -29.92 2.31
C GLY A 109 -43.36 -29.08 3.53
N GLY A 110 -43.91 -27.88 3.32
CA GLY A 110 -44.52 -27.05 4.37
C GLY A 110 -46.05 -27.03 4.29
N ALA A 111 -46.71 -26.69 5.39
CA ALA A 111 -48.14 -26.35 5.43
C ALA A 111 -48.49 -25.45 6.63
N GLU A 112 -49.55 -24.65 6.48
CA GLU A 112 -50.10 -23.76 7.52
C GLU A 112 -51.22 -24.46 8.33
N GLY A 113 -51.61 -23.93 9.50
CA GLY A 113 -52.80 -24.40 10.23
C GLY A 113 -52.95 -23.84 11.65
N ALA A 114 -53.99 -23.04 11.90
CA ALA A 114 -54.16 -22.25 13.13
C ALA A 114 -55.22 -22.81 14.12
N VAL A 115 -55.30 -22.16 15.31
CA VAL A 115 -56.38 -22.17 16.35
C VAL A 115 -56.73 -23.51 17.03
N GLU A 116 -57.29 -23.57 18.26
CA GLU A 116 -57.62 -22.55 19.28
C GLU A 116 -57.32 -23.06 20.73
N ALA A 117 -57.68 -22.30 21.77
CA ALA A 117 -57.33 -22.57 23.17
C ALA A 117 -58.51 -23.05 24.04
N THR A 118 -58.23 -23.57 25.25
CA THR A 118 -58.92 -23.16 26.51
C THR A 118 -58.45 -23.93 27.76
N ALA A 119 -58.15 -23.21 28.86
CA ALA A 119 -58.42 -23.59 30.26
C ALA A 119 -58.04 -22.43 31.21
N THR A 120 -58.67 -22.32 32.39
CA THR A 120 -58.42 -21.21 33.34
C THR A 120 -58.34 -21.64 34.82
N LYS A 121 -57.63 -20.88 35.66
CA LYS A 121 -57.81 -20.83 37.12
C LYS A 121 -57.40 -19.47 37.72
N LYS A 122 -57.75 -19.23 38.99
CA LYS A 122 -58.14 -17.89 39.49
C LYS A 122 -57.26 -17.32 40.64
N LYS A 123 -57.04 -16.00 40.57
CA LYS A 123 -57.02 -14.97 41.65
C LYS A 123 -56.15 -15.18 42.91
N ARG A 124 -55.48 -14.09 43.34
CA ARG A 124 -55.84 -13.34 44.58
C ARG A 124 -55.18 -11.94 44.66
N LYS A 125 -55.78 -11.05 45.47
CA LYS A 125 -55.30 -9.72 45.93
C LYS A 125 -55.64 -9.58 47.42
N PRO A 126 -54.97 -8.69 48.16
CA PRO A 126 -55.67 -7.72 49.03
C PRO A 126 -55.21 -6.26 48.79
N ARG A 127 -55.61 -5.30 49.65
CA ARG A 127 -55.41 -3.83 49.47
C ARG A 127 -55.19 -3.05 50.78
N LYS A 128 -54.39 -1.97 50.68
CA LYS A 128 -54.55 -0.60 51.26
C LYS A 128 -54.24 -0.26 52.75
N LYS A 129 -53.93 1.05 52.95
CA LYS A 129 -53.82 1.92 54.16
C LYS A 129 -52.52 1.78 54.99
N SER A 130 -51.98 2.78 55.73
CA SER A 130 -51.97 4.29 55.73
C SER A 130 -51.15 4.78 56.96
N GLY A 131 -50.57 5.99 57.14
CA GLY A 131 -50.47 7.25 56.36
C GLY A 131 -49.97 8.44 57.26
N ALA A 132 -49.81 9.66 56.71
CA ALA A 132 -49.33 10.94 57.35
C ALA A 132 -47.82 11.03 57.70
N GLY A 133 -47.16 12.21 57.80
CA GLY A 133 -47.57 13.60 57.49
C GLY A 133 -46.54 14.71 57.84
N ALA A 134 -46.75 15.95 57.36
CA ALA A 134 -46.03 17.24 57.58
C ALA A 134 -44.61 17.44 56.94
N GLY A 135 -44.22 18.63 56.44
CA GLY A 135 -44.98 19.87 56.16
C GLY A 135 -44.17 21.11 55.71
N ALA A 136 -44.83 22.06 55.00
CA ALA A 136 -44.44 23.45 54.61
C ALA A 136 -43.21 23.66 53.66
N ALA A 137 -43.10 24.69 52.80
CA ALA A 137 -43.93 25.89 52.47
C ALA A 137 -43.85 26.20 50.92
N ALA A 138 -44.88 26.71 50.23
CA ALA A 138 -45.24 28.13 49.93
C ALA A 138 -44.16 28.93 49.13
N ASN A 139 -44.40 29.67 48.02
CA ASN A 139 -45.57 30.08 47.19
C ASN A 139 -45.26 29.79 45.68
N GLY A 140 -46.16 29.79 44.67
CA GLY A 140 -47.05 30.86 44.12
C GLY A 140 -46.37 31.55 42.91
N GLU A 141 -47.01 31.94 41.79
CA GLU A 141 -48.43 31.90 41.37
C GLU A 141 -48.54 32.00 39.81
N ALA A 142 -49.75 32.16 39.25
CA ALA A 142 -50.07 32.26 37.81
C ALA A 142 -51.37 33.12 37.61
N ALA A 143 -51.94 33.40 36.44
CA ALA A 143 -51.79 32.88 35.07
C ALA A 143 -52.20 33.97 34.02
N ASN A 144 -52.93 33.56 32.96
CA ASN A 144 -53.55 34.38 31.88
C ASN A 144 -52.57 34.89 30.81
N GLY A 145 -52.92 35.04 29.53
CA GLY A 145 -54.22 35.22 28.86
C GLY A 145 -54.16 36.57 28.12
N GLU A 146 -54.56 36.75 26.86
CA GLU A 146 -55.76 36.27 26.13
C GLU A 146 -55.49 36.34 24.60
N ALA A 147 -56.45 36.02 23.72
CA ALA A 147 -56.28 36.12 22.27
C ALA A 147 -57.52 36.67 21.53
N ALA A 148 -57.32 37.69 20.68
CA ALA A 148 -58.32 38.22 19.75
C ALA A 148 -57.63 38.78 18.49
N ALA A 149 -58.35 38.93 17.37
CA ALA A 149 -57.76 39.16 16.04
C ALA A 149 -58.20 40.49 15.38
N ALA A 150 -57.35 41.02 14.50
CA ALA A 150 -57.69 41.99 13.47
C ALA A 150 -56.71 41.88 12.28
N ALA A 151 -57.12 42.27 11.07
CA ALA A 151 -56.32 42.20 9.85
C ALA A 151 -55.88 43.60 9.36
N ALA A 152 -54.76 43.66 8.64
CA ALA A 152 -54.29 44.86 7.94
C ALA A 152 -53.67 44.50 6.58
N ALA A 153 -53.75 45.44 5.63
CA ALA A 153 -53.47 45.20 4.21
C ALA A 153 -51.98 45.07 3.85
N ALA A 154 -51.72 44.47 2.68
CA ALA A 154 -50.40 44.42 2.08
C ALA A 154 -50.02 45.76 1.41
N ALA A 155 -48.75 46.14 1.51
CA ALA A 155 -48.09 47.12 0.66
C ALA A 155 -46.72 46.55 0.25
N GLY A 156 -46.43 46.55 -1.05
CA GLY A 156 -45.23 45.89 -1.59
C GLY A 156 -43.97 46.74 -1.45
N ALA A 157 -42.91 46.14 -0.92
CA ALA A 157 -41.54 46.59 -1.08
C ALA A 157 -40.72 45.41 -1.62
N ALA A 158 -40.08 45.58 -2.79
CA ALA A 158 -39.26 44.54 -3.38
C ALA A 158 -37.95 44.40 -2.59
N VAL A 159 -37.85 43.36 -1.77
CA VAL A 159 -36.59 42.98 -1.13
C VAL A 159 -35.65 42.50 -2.23
N ALA A 160 -34.61 43.27 -2.52
CA ALA A 160 -33.58 42.86 -3.46
C ALA A 160 -32.94 41.54 -2.98
N ALA A 161 -32.79 40.59 -3.89
CA ALA A 161 -32.03 39.38 -3.60
C ALA A 161 -30.59 39.76 -3.18
N PRO A 162 -29.96 39.02 -2.25
CA PRO A 162 -28.54 39.23 -1.98
C PRO A 162 -27.76 39.10 -3.31
N PRO A 163 -26.73 39.93 -3.55
CA PRO A 163 -25.98 39.84 -4.79
C PRO A 163 -25.43 38.43 -4.94
N SER A 164 -25.77 37.76 -6.05
CA SER A 164 -25.21 36.46 -6.38
C SER A 164 -23.69 36.56 -6.30
N ALA A 165 -23.05 35.68 -5.54
CA ALA A 165 -21.59 35.65 -5.46
C ALA A 165 -21.03 35.60 -6.87
N ALA A 166 -20.38 36.68 -7.31
CA ALA A 166 -19.78 36.75 -8.63
C ALA A 166 -18.78 35.59 -8.71
N ALA A 167 -18.96 34.71 -9.70
CA ALA A 167 -18.13 33.53 -9.85
C ALA A 167 -16.68 33.99 -9.99
N ALA A 168 -15.88 33.78 -8.93
CA ALA A 168 -14.45 34.00 -9.01
C ALA A 168 -13.92 33.10 -10.12
N GLY A 169 -13.10 33.68 -11.01
CA GLY A 169 -12.47 32.90 -12.09
C GLY A 169 -11.71 31.71 -11.52
N PRO A 170 -11.49 30.65 -12.34
CA PRO A 170 -10.83 29.42 -11.89
C PRO A 170 -9.53 29.76 -11.17
N LYS A 171 -9.40 29.32 -9.92
CA LYS A 171 -8.22 29.63 -9.11
C LYS A 171 -7.01 28.94 -9.73
N VAL A 172 -5.88 29.65 -9.74
CA VAL A 172 -4.59 29.08 -10.11
C VAL A 172 -3.88 28.61 -8.84
N GLN A 173 -3.14 27.50 -8.92
CA GLN A 173 -2.34 27.02 -7.79
C GLN A 173 -1.20 28.01 -7.46
N THR A 174 -0.87 28.13 -6.18
CA THR A 174 0.22 29.00 -5.69
C THR A 174 1.57 28.27 -5.65
N ASP A 175 2.66 29.01 -5.49
CA ASP A 175 3.97 28.45 -5.12
C ASP A 175 4.41 29.04 -3.76
N PRO A 176 4.57 28.23 -2.68
CA PRO A 176 4.25 26.80 -2.60
C PRO A 176 2.74 26.51 -2.74
N PRO A 177 2.33 25.28 -3.09
CA PRO A 177 0.92 24.93 -3.25
C PRO A 177 0.09 25.18 -1.99
N SER A 178 -1.04 25.87 -2.16
CA SER A 178 -1.93 26.23 -1.05
C SER A 178 -3.43 26.18 -1.35
N VAL A 179 -3.84 26.23 -2.61
CA VAL A 179 -5.26 26.15 -3.02
C VAL A 179 -5.68 24.68 -3.06
N PRO A 180 -6.76 24.27 -2.36
CA PRO A 180 -7.28 22.91 -2.47
C PRO A 180 -7.60 22.51 -3.91
N VAL A 181 -7.36 21.27 -4.31
CA VAL A 181 -7.58 20.84 -5.71
C VAL A 181 -9.03 21.01 -6.14
N LYS A 182 -10.01 20.71 -5.28
CA LYS A 182 -11.44 20.99 -5.51
C LYS A 182 -11.79 22.47 -5.71
N ASP A 183 -10.93 23.40 -5.28
CA ASP A 183 -11.11 24.84 -5.47
C ASP A 183 -10.50 25.32 -6.81
N LEU A 184 -9.72 24.47 -7.50
CA LEU A 184 -9.20 24.69 -8.87
C LEU A 184 -10.23 24.23 -9.92
N PHE A 185 -11.01 23.19 -9.60
CA PHE A 185 -12.02 22.57 -10.48
C PHE A 185 -13.45 22.81 -9.93
N PRO A 186 -14.01 24.03 -10.09
CA PRO A 186 -15.27 24.44 -9.46
C PRO A 186 -16.53 23.80 -10.05
N ASP A 187 -16.41 23.10 -11.17
CA ASP A 187 -17.43 22.22 -11.75
C ASP A 187 -17.45 20.82 -11.09
N GLY A 188 -16.43 20.50 -10.28
CA GLY A 188 -16.25 19.20 -9.65
C GLY A 188 -15.72 18.12 -10.59
N LEU A 189 -15.20 18.47 -11.78
CA LEU A 189 -14.69 17.52 -12.77
C LEU A 189 -13.16 17.51 -12.75
N PHE A 190 -12.56 16.42 -12.26
CA PHE A 190 -11.12 16.34 -12.06
C PHE A 190 -10.38 15.80 -13.30
N PRO A 191 -9.10 16.21 -13.51
CA PRO A 191 -8.34 15.81 -14.70
C PRO A 191 -8.27 14.30 -14.89
N GLN A 192 -8.64 13.87 -16.10
CA GLN A 192 -8.35 12.51 -16.58
C GLN A 192 -6.84 12.33 -16.76
N ALA A 193 -6.32 11.17 -16.37
CA ALA A 193 -4.91 10.83 -16.52
C ALA A 193 -4.64 10.13 -17.88
N GLU A 194 -3.56 9.35 -17.97
CA GLU A 194 -3.29 8.51 -19.13
C GLU A 194 -4.41 7.46 -19.30
N ILE A 195 -5.01 7.42 -20.49
CA ILE A 195 -5.93 6.36 -20.92
C ILE A 195 -5.18 5.41 -21.83
N CYS A 196 -5.11 4.14 -21.44
CA CYS A 196 -4.60 3.05 -22.24
C CYS A 196 -5.75 2.20 -22.76
N ASP A 197 -5.58 1.64 -23.96
CA ASP A 197 -6.41 0.54 -24.42
C ASP A 197 -5.99 -0.76 -23.70
N TYR A 198 -6.94 -1.70 -23.58
CA TYR A 198 -6.60 -3.07 -23.24
C TYR A 198 -5.87 -3.73 -24.42
N LYS A 199 -5.06 -4.75 -24.12
CA LYS A 199 -4.39 -5.56 -25.15
C LYS A 199 -5.40 -6.26 -26.07
N ASP A 200 -4.92 -6.70 -27.23
CA ASP A 200 -5.67 -7.45 -28.24
C ASP A 200 -6.91 -6.69 -28.76
N ASP A 201 -7.82 -7.35 -29.47
CA ASP A 201 -9.02 -6.68 -30.03
C ASP A 201 -10.09 -6.41 -28.95
N ASN A 202 -9.85 -5.37 -28.16
CA ASN A 202 -10.79 -4.84 -27.18
C ASN A 202 -11.56 -3.60 -27.67
N LEU A 203 -11.57 -3.30 -28.98
CA LEU A 203 -12.30 -2.17 -29.56
C LEU A 203 -13.81 -2.24 -29.27
N TRP A 204 -14.35 -3.46 -29.13
CA TRP A 204 -15.74 -3.71 -28.76
C TRP A 204 -16.14 -3.03 -27.43
N ARG A 205 -15.22 -2.96 -26.44
CA ARG A 205 -15.46 -2.35 -25.12
C ARG A 205 -15.78 -0.87 -25.22
N LYS A 206 -15.06 -0.14 -26.08
CA LYS A 206 -15.28 1.29 -26.34
C LYS A 206 -16.62 1.56 -27.02
N THR A 207 -17.05 0.69 -27.93
CA THR A 207 -18.26 0.88 -28.74
C THR A 207 -19.52 0.34 -28.07
N SER A 208 -19.41 -0.66 -27.19
CA SER A 208 -20.54 -1.27 -26.48
C SER A 208 -21.38 -0.20 -25.76
N ALA A 209 -22.70 -0.32 -25.86
CA ALA A 209 -23.62 0.55 -25.14
C ALA A 209 -23.65 0.19 -23.64
N GLU A 210 -23.53 -1.10 -23.30
CA GLU A 210 -23.48 -1.61 -21.92
C GLU A 210 -22.26 -1.07 -21.17
N LYS A 211 -21.06 -1.23 -21.74
CA LYS A 211 -19.80 -0.83 -21.09
C LYS A 211 -19.71 0.68 -20.87
N ARG A 212 -20.25 1.48 -21.81
CA ARG A 212 -20.35 2.94 -21.66
C ARG A 212 -21.38 3.37 -20.60
N GLU A 213 -22.45 2.60 -20.38
CA GLU A 213 -23.43 2.88 -19.32
C GLU A 213 -22.90 2.45 -17.94
N GLN A 214 -22.22 1.30 -17.84
CA GLN A 214 -21.48 0.88 -16.63
C GLN A 214 -20.47 1.96 -16.22
N GLU A 215 -19.66 2.42 -17.16
CA GLU A 215 -18.71 3.53 -16.96
C GLU A 215 -19.40 4.84 -16.52
N ARG A 216 -20.59 5.15 -17.05
CA ARG A 216 -21.38 6.32 -16.64
C ARG A 216 -21.89 6.20 -15.19
N LEU A 217 -22.13 4.98 -14.71
CA LEU A 217 -22.52 4.70 -13.31
C LEU A 217 -21.32 4.74 -12.36
N GLU A 218 -20.15 4.27 -12.80
CA GLU A 218 -18.89 4.29 -12.04
C GLU A 218 -18.20 5.66 -12.00
N PHE A 219 -18.53 6.56 -12.92
CA PHE A 219 -17.88 7.87 -13.07
C PHE A 219 -17.65 8.65 -11.75
N PRO A 220 -18.57 8.71 -10.77
CA PRO A 220 -18.31 9.39 -9.50
C PRO A 220 -17.10 8.82 -8.74
N ILE A 221 -16.91 7.49 -8.76
CA ILE A 221 -15.79 6.81 -8.11
C ILE A 221 -14.47 7.14 -8.83
N VAL A 222 -14.50 7.14 -10.16
CA VAL A 222 -13.34 7.53 -10.99
C VAL A 222 -12.99 9.00 -10.78
N ASN A 223 -13.99 9.88 -10.58
CA ASN A 223 -13.79 11.30 -10.33
C ASN A 223 -13.19 11.59 -8.93
N ASP A 224 -13.62 10.88 -7.89
CA ASP A 224 -12.99 10.90 -6.55
C ASP A 224 -11.51 10.46 -6.62
N LEU A 225 -11.23 9.39 -7.38
CA LEU A 225 -9.86 8.91 -7.62
C LEU A 225 -9.01 9.94 -8.37
N ARG A 226 -9.56 10.63 -9.37
CA ARG A 226 -8.88 11.73 -10.09
C ARG A 226 -8.58 12.92 -9.19
N GLN A 227 -9.47 13.27 -8.24
CA GLN A 227 -9.16 14.30 -7.25
C GLN A 227 -7.97 13.90 -6.37
N ALA A 228 -7.96 12.66 -5.87
CA ALA A 228 -6.86 12.14 -5.06
C ALA A 228 -5.54 12.11 -5.85
N ALA A 229 -5.57 11.66 -7.11
CA ALA A 229 -4.41 11.62 -7.99
C ALA A 229 -3.87 13.01 -8.36
N GLU A 230 -4.77 14.00 -8.55
CA GLU A 230 -4.37 15.37 -8.85
C GLU A 230 -3.69 16.03 -7.64
N VAL A 231 -4.16 15.76 -6.43
CA VAL A 231 -3.43 16.14 -5.20
C VAL A 231 -2.06 15.45 -5.16
N HIS A 232 -1.99 14.15 -5.46
CA HIS A 232 -0.73 13.40 -5.47
C HIS A 232 0.28 13.99 -6.47
N ARG A 233 -0.15 14.30 -7.70
CA ARG A 233 0.64 15.02 -8.72
C ARG A 233 1.17 16.36 -8.21
N GLN A 234 0.30 17.23 -7.69
CA GLN A 234 0.72 18.57 -7.26
C GLN A 234 1.66 18.52 -6.05
N VAL A 235 1.45 17.59 -5.11
CA VAL A 235 2.35 17.36 -3.97
C VAL A 235 3.71 16.85 -4.46
N ARG A 236 3.77 15.79 -5.28
CA ARG A 236 5.06 15.21 -5.68
C ARG A 236 5.86 16.16 -6.58
N MET A 237 5.20 16.90 -7.48
CA MET A 237 5.82 17.96 -8.27
C MET A 237 6.42 19.05 -7.39
N TYR A 238 5.74 19.46 -6.32
CA TYR A 238 6.31 20.38 -5.33
C TYR A 238 7.53 19.78 -4.62
N MET A 239 7.39 18.56 -4.10
CA MET A 239 8.43 17.87 -3.32
C MET A 239 9.71 17.64 -4.14
N ARG A 240 9.60 17.25 -5.41
CA ARG A 240 10.74 17.09 -6.36
C ARG A 240 11.60 18.34 -6.50
N ARG A 241 11.06 19.54 -6.24
CA ARG A 241 11.81 20.81 -6.32
C ARG A 241 12.45 21.25 -5.00
N VAL A 242 11.98 20.75 -3.86
CA VAL A 242 12.43 21.19 -2.52
C VAL A 242 13.27 20.16 -1.77
N ILE A 243 13.11 18.87 -2.09
CA ILE A 243 13.90 17.77 -1.54
C ILE A 243 15.36 17.90 -1.97
N LYS A 244 16.28 17.84 -1.00
CA LYS A 244 17.72 17.99 -1.18
C LYS A 244 18.50 17.37 -0.02
N PRO A 245 19.79 17.04 -0.21
CA PRO A 245 20.66 16.62 0.89
C PRO A 245 20.73 17.68 2.00
N GLY A 246 20.88 17.23 3.24
CA GLY A 246 20.89 18.10 4.42
C GLY A 246 19.53 18.35 5.06
N MET A 247 18.42 17.89 4.47
CA MET A 247 17.10 17.90 5.12
C MET A 247 16.99 16.76 6.14
N LEU A 248 16.37 17.03 7.29
CA LEU A 248 15.92 15.97 8.21
C LEU A 248 14.76 15.20 7.57
N MET A 249 14.72 13.88 7.75
CA MET A 249 13.65 13.04 7.20
C MET A 249 12.28 13.40 7.81
N THR A 250 12.26 13.86 9.07
CA THR A 250 11.06 14.36 9.75
C THR A 250 10.50 15.60 9.05
N ASP A 251 11.33 16.63 8.86
CA ASP A 251 10.95 17.89 8.18
C ASP A 251 10.44 17.63 6.75
N LEU A 252 11.07 16.69 6.04
CA LEU A 252 10.66 16.25 4.71
C LEU A 252 9.25 15.63 4.73
N CYS A 253 8.99 14.71 5.66
CA CYS A 253 7.68 14.09 5.81
C CYS A 253 6.61 15.11 6.20
N GLU A 254 6.88 15.97 7.19
CA GLU A 254 5.89 16.96 7.64
C GLU A 254 5.58 18.00 6.56
N THR A 255 6.59 18.44 5.79
CA THR A 255 6.41 19.33 4.63
C THR A 255 5.50 18.70 3.57
N LEU A 256 5.73 17.41 3.25
CA LEU A 256 4.91 16.67 2.30
C LEU A 256 3.47 16.56 2.80
N GLU A 257 3.30 16.04 4.02
CA GLU A 257 1.99 15.73 4.58
C GLU A 257 1.13 16.97 4.84
N ASP A 258 1.72 18.08 5.29
CA ASP A 258 0.98 19.34 5.47
C ASP A 258 0.68 20.04 4.14
N THR A 259 1.36 19.66 3.06
CA THR A 259 0.94 19.99 1.68
C THR A 259 -0.22 19.09 1.25
N VAL A 260 -0.17 17.76 1.47
CA VAL A 260 -1.30 16.84 1.20
C VAL A 260 -2.56 17.29 1.93
N ARG A 261 -2.50 17.46 3.26
CA ARG A 261 -3.64 17.85 4.12
C ARG A 261 -4.32 19.13 3.65
N ARG A 262 -3.55 20.07 3.09
CA ARG A 262 -4.04 21.33 2.54
C ARG A 262 -4.66 21.15 1.16
N LEU A 263 -3.98 20.48 0.23
CA LEU A 263 -4.45 20.30 -1.15
C LEU A 263 -5.65 19.35 -1.27
N ILE A 264 -5.72 18.30 -0.44
CA ILE A 264 -6.88 17.38 -0.33
C ILE A 264 -8.07 18.03 0.40
N ALA A 265 -7.86 19.16 1.09
CA ALA A 265 -8.79 19.75 2.07
C ALA A 265 -9.25 18.73 3.13
N ALA A 266 -8.30 18.21 3.91
CA ALA A 266 -8.49 17.07 4.79
C ALA A 266 -9.67 17.22 5.77
N ASN A 267 -10.47 16.17 5.89
CA ASN A 267 -11.76 16.18 6.59
C ASN A 267 -12.08 14.81 7.21
N GLY A 268 -11.35 14.46 8.27
CA GLY A 268 -11.45 13.13 8.91
C GLY A 268 -11.27 12.00 7.89
N LEU A 269 -12.13 10.98 7.94
CA LEU A 269 -12.13 9.88 6.98
C LEU A 269 -12.69 10.24 5.59
N GLN A 270 -13.20 11.45 5.35
CA GLN A 270 -13.78 11.80 4.05
C GLN A 270 -12.74 12.24 3.01
N ALA A 271 -11.64 12.86 3.46
CA ALA A 271 -10.55 13.33 2.59
C ALA A 271 -9.26 13.39 3.41
N GLY A 272 -8.14 12.87 2.90
CA GLY A 272 -6.92 12.78 3.71
C GLY A 272 -5.73 12.07 3.07
N ILE A 273 -4.79 11.72 3.94
CA ILE A 273 -3.63 10.86 3.68
C ILE A 273 -4.08 9.41 3.88
N ALA A 274 -3.85 8.54 2.90
CA ALA A 274 -4.33 7.15 2.95
C ALA A 274 -3.41 6.21 3.75
N PHE A 275 -2.11 6.50 3.73
CA PHE A 275 -1.10 5.81 4.52
C PHE A 275 0.11 6.75 4.72
N PRO A 276 0.98 6.52 5.73
CA PRO A 276 2.07 7.41 6.07
C PRO A 276 3.14 7.54 4.99
N THR A 277 3.74 8.73 4.88
CA THR A 277 4.84 9.01 3.95
C THR A 277 6.05 8.09 4.16
N GLY A 278 6.21 7.10 3.28
CA GLY A 278 7.43 6.34 3.12
C GLY A 278 8.55 7.23 2.56
N CYS A 279 9.72 7.14 3.17
CA CYS A 279 10.94 7.84 2.75
C CYS A 279 12.17 6.91 2.87
N SER A 280 11.97 5.63 2.53
CA SER A 280 12.90 4.51 2.75
C SER A 280 14.26 4.71 2.06
N LEU A 281 15.35 4.62 2.83
CA LEU A 281 16.71 4.90 2.33
C LEU A 281 17.50 3.63 1.96
N ASN A 282 18.19 3.67 0.82
CA ASN A 282 19.19 2.70 0.37
C ASN A 282 18.68 1.24 0.32
N TRP A 283 19.17 0.37 1.20
CA TRP A 283 18.78 -1.05 1.28
C TRP A 283 17.38 -1.26 1.89
N VAL A 284 16.83 -0.23 2.55
CA VAL A 284 15.43 -0.22 2.99
C VAL A 284 14.57 0.02 1.76
N ALA A 285 13.68 -0.91 1.43
CA ALA A 285 12.79 -0.84 0.27
C ALA A 285 11.55 -0.01 0.60
N ALA A 286 10.74 -0.49 1.55
CA ALA A 286 9.40 0.02 1.87
C ALA A 286 9.16 0.13 3.40
N HIS A 287 8.03 0.73 3.78
CA HIS A 287 7.54 0.88 5.16
C HIS A 287 8.47 1.59 6.16
N TRP A 288 9.42 2.43 5.71
CA TRP A 288 10.16 3.32 6.62
C TRP A 288 9.70 4.77 6.54
N THR A 289 9.27 5.29 7.69
CA THR A 289 9.01 6.70 7.96
C THR A 289 9.57 7.01 9.36
N PRO A 290 10.16 8.19 9.62
CA PRO A 290 10.76 8.49 10.92
C PRO A 290 9.72 8.47 12.05
N ASN A 291 10.17 8.02 13.23
CA ASN A 291 9.44 8.17 14.49
C ASN A 291 9.83 9.51 15.17
N SER A 292 9.02 9.99 16.11
CA SER A 292 9.36 11.20 16.89
C SER A 292 10.69 11.04 17.62
N GLY A 293 11.62 11.97 17.36
CA GLY A 293 12.99 11.94 17.90
C GLY A 293 14.06 11.40 16.94
N ASP A 294 13.68 10.90 15.77
CA ASP A 294 14.61 10.57 14.68
C ASP A 294 15.40 11.81 14.23
N LYS A 295 16.66 11.60 13.84
CA LYS A 295 17.63 12.62 13.43
C LYS A 295 18.33 12.26 12.12
N THR A 296 17.78 11.31 11.37
CA THR A 296 18.27 10.94 10.05
C THR A 296 18.17 12.16 9.13
N VAL A 297 19.26 12.42 8.41
CA VAL A 297 19.39 13.51 7.44
C VAL A 297 19.64 12.88 6.08
N LEU A 298 18.91 13.32 5.06
CA LEU A 298 19.09 12.87 3.69
C LEU A 298 20.48 13.24 3.16
N GLN A 299 21.22 12.28 2.61
CA GLN A 299 22.56 12.47 2.05
C GLN A 299 22.55 12.60 0.52
N TYR A 300 23.68 12.97 -0.06
CA TYR A 300 23.86 13.06 -1.51
C TYR A 300 23.83 11.68 -2.19
N ASP A 301 24.47 10.69 -1.56
CA ASP A 301 24.59 9.32 -2.06
C ASP A 301 23.43 8.40 -1.64
N ASP A 302 22.36 8.94 -1.04
CA ASP A 302 21.18 8.17 -0.65
C ASP A 302 20.25 7.88 -1.85
N VAL A 303 19.70 6.67 -1.88
CA VAL A 303 18.60 6.27 -2.78
C VAL A 303 17.31 6.16 -1.97
N MET A 304 16.54 7.25 -1.96
CA MET A 304 15.29 7.38 -1.20
C MET A 304 14.09 6.96 -2.06
N LYS A 305 13.23 6.07 -1.56
CA LYS A 305 11.88 5.87 -2.12
C LYS A 305 10.95 6.86 -1.43
N LEU A 306 10.29 7.73 -2.19
CA LEU A 306 9.26 8.63 -1.68
C LEU A 306 7.89 8.13 -2.14
N ASP A 307 7.05 7.83 -1.16
CA ASP A 307 5.92 6.91 -1.27
C ASP A 307 4.82 7.45 -0.34
N PHE A 308 3.65 7.84 -0.87
CA PHE A 308 2.60 8.46 -0.05
C PHE A 308 1.20 8.39 -0.66
N GLY A 309 0.21 7.94 0.12
CA GLY A 309 -1.16 7.80 -0.35
C GLY A 309 -2.04 9.02 -0.12
N THR A 310 -2.93 9.32 -1.06
CA THR A 310 -4.02 10.30 -0.91
C THR A 310 -5.38 9.61 -1.03
N HIS A 311 -6.45 10.16 -0.43
CA HIS A 311 -7.80 9.61 -0.66
C HIS A 311 -8.92 10.65 -0.60
N ILE A 312 -10.01 10.33 -1.29
CA ILE A 312 -11.35 10.93 -1.18
C ILE A 312 -12.36 9.79 -1.00
N GLY A 313 -13.25 9.85 0.00
CA GLY A 313 -14.29 8.83 0.21
C GLY A 313 -13.77 7.38 0.40
N GLY A 314 -12.53 7.23 0.85
CA GLY A 314 -11.84 5.94 0.94
C GLY A 314 -11.32 5.39 -0.41
N ARG A 315 -11.45 6.15 -1.50
CA ARG A 315 -10.83 5.88 -2.79
C ARG A 315 -9.38 6.34 -2.73
N ILE A 316 -8.48 5.39 -2.59
CA ILE A 316 -7.05 5.64 -2.38
C ILE A 316 -6.36 5.76 -3.74
N VAL A 317 -5.43 6.71 -3.85
CA VAL A 317 -4.38 6.70 -4.86
C VAL A 317 -3.07 6.42 -4.16
N ASP A 318 -2.49 5.30 -4.55
CA ASP A 318 -1.14 4.84 -4.24
C ASP A 318 -0.18 5.16 -5.40
N SER A 319 1.02 5.63 -5.10
CA SER A 319 2.05 5.99 -6.08
C SER A 319 3.34 6.45 -5.38
N ALA A 320 4.46 5.92 -5.88
CA ALA A 320 5.78 6.14 -5.33
C ALA A 320 6.81 6.40 -6.43
N PHE A 321 7.88 7.11 -6.08
CA PHE A 321 9.03 7.34 -6.96
C PHE A 321 10.33 7.41 -6.18
N THR A 322 11.42 7.02 -6.85
CA THR A 322 12.76 7.12 -6.26
C THR A 322 13.38 8.49 -6.50
N VAL A 323 13.99 9.04 -5.46
CA VAL A 323 14.85 10.22 -5.46
C VAL A 323 16.29 9.78 -5.18
N ALA A 324 17.20 10.21 -6.04
CA ALA A 324 18.65 10.11 -5.84
C ALA A 324 19.31 11.38 -6.42
N PHE A 325 20.44 11.81 -5.87
CA PHE A 325 21.16 13.02 -6.32
C PHE A 325 22.49 12.72 -7.01
N ASN A 326 23.01 11.51 -6.85
CA ASN A 326 24.21 11.03 -7.52
C ASN A 326 23.82 10.26 -8.80
N PRO A 327 24.22 10.74 -10.01
CA PRO A 327 23.86 10.10 -11.28
C PRO A 327 24.29 8.64 -11.45
N GLN A 328 25.17 8.11 -10.59
CA GLN A 328 25.51 6.67 -10.61
C GLN A 328 24.29 5.75 -10.37
N TYR A 329 23.18 6.29 -9.84
CA TYR A 329 21.95 5.55 -9.63
C TYR A 329 20.93 5.67 -10.77
N ASP A 330 21.13 6.55 -11.75
CA ASP A 330 20.12 6.87 -12.78
C ASP A 330 19.66 5.62 -13.56
N GLN A 331 20.59 4.73 -13.90
CA GLN A 331 20.31 3.48 -14.60
C GLN A 331 19.56 2.45 -13.73
N LEU A 332 19.69 2.51 -12.40
CA LEU A 332 18.88 1.70 -11.48
C LEU A 332 17.46 2.27 -11.37
N LEU A 333 17.31 3.60 -11.35
CA LEU A 333 16.00 4.25 -11.38
C LEU A 333 15.28 3.96 -12.71
N GLU A 334 15.99 3.97 -13.84
CA GLU A 334 15.44 3.65 -15.15
C GLU A 334 14.99 2.19 -15.26
N ALA A 335 15.79 1.22 -14.79
CA ALA A 335 15.42 -0.19 -14.78
C ALA A 335 14.10 -0.44 -14.05
N VAL A 336 13.91 0.20 -12.89
CA VAL A 336 12.67 0.08 -12.10
C VAL A 336 11.51 0.83 -12.74
N ARG A 337 11.76 2.01 -13.31
CA ARG A 337 10.74 2.77 -14.05
C ARG A 337 10.19 1.97 -15.21
N GLU A 338 11.05 1.37 -16.04
CA GLU A 338 10.60 0.60 -17.20
C GLU A 338 10.04 -0.78 -16.86
N ALA A 339 10.48 -1.40 -15.76
CA ALA A 339 9.79 -2.56 -15.19
C ALA A 339 8.37 -2.20 -14.70
N THR A 340 8.19 -1.08 -13.99
CA THR A 340 6.87 -0.58 -13.57
C THR A 340 5.99 -0.19 -14.76
N ASN A 341 6.52 0.56 -15.73
CA ASN A 341 5.80 0.90 -16.97
C ASN A 341 5.40 -0.36 -17.75
N THR A 342 6.23 -1.41 -17.71
CA THR A 342 5.87 -2.71 -18.28
C THR A 342 4.74 -3.35 -17.49
N GLY A 343 4.81 -3.42 -16.16
CA GLY A 343 3.68 -3.85 -15.33
C GLY A 343 2.38 -3.13 -15.69
N VAL A 344 2.38 -1.79 -15.71
CA VAL A 344 1.24 -0.95 -16.07
C VAL A 344 0.73 -1.26 -17.49
N ARG A 345 1.63 -1.49 -18.45
CA ARG A 345 1.29 -1.86 -19.85
C ARG A 345 0.63 -3.23 -19.95
N GLU A 346 1.14 -4.22 -19.23
CA GLU A 346 0.65 -5.60 -19.21
C GLU A 346 -0.69 -5.76 -18.49
N CYS A 347 -0.96 -4.97 -17.45
CA CYS A 347 -2.22 -5.05 -16.69
C CYS A 347 -3.46 -4.82 -17.56
N GLY A 348 -4.54 -5.57 -17.31
CA GLY A 348 -5.79 -5.46 -18.06
C GLY A 348 -6.82 -6.46 -17.56
N ILE A 349 -8.09 -6.25 -17.91
CA ILE A 349 -9.16 -7.21 -17.58
C ILE A 349 -8.82 -8.57 -18.22
N ASP A 350 -9.09 -9.67 -17.52
CA ASP A 350 -8.79 -11.07 -17.88
C ASP A 350 -7.30 -11.45 -17.94
N VAL A 351 -6.37 -10.51 -17.69
CA VAL A 351 -4.93 -10.79 -17.59
C VAL A 351 -4.62 -11.53 -16.28
N ARG A 352 -3.73 -12.54 -16.35
CA ARG A 352 -3.28 -13.30 -15.18
C ARG A 352 -2.16 -12.56 -14.45
N LEU A 353 -2.23 -12.51 -13.12
CA LEU A 353 -1.23 -11.83 -12.28
C LEU A 353 0.18 -12.41 -12.48
N CYS A 354 0.31 -13.73 -12.67
CA CYS A 354 1.59 -14.39 -12.98
C CYS A 354 2.29 -13.89 -14.26
N ASP A 355 1.52 -13.43 -15.26
CA ASP A 355 2.06 -13.02 -16.56
C ASP A 355 2.65 -11.61 -16.46
N VAL A 356 1.93 -10.70 -15.76
CA VAL A 356 2.41 -9.37 -15.40
C VAL A 356 3.74 -9.46 -14.66
N GLY A 357 3.85 -10.35 -13.67
CA GLY A 357 5.10 -10.56 -12.92
C GLY A 357 6.23 -11.20 -13.74
N CYS A 358 5.91 -11.99 -14.76
CA CYS A 358 6.92 -12.52 -15.68
C CYS A 358 7.52 -11.42 -16.54
N ALA A 359 6.68 -10.56 -17.14
CA ALA A 359 7.12 -9.45 -17.99
C ALA A 359 7.84 -8.34 -17.19
N ILE A 360 7.38 -8.04 -15.98
CA ILE A 360 8.10 -7.14 -15.04
C ILE A 360 9.50 -7.67 -14.78
N GLN A 361 9.66 -8.97 -14.51
CA GLN A 361 10.97 -9.56 -14.23
C GLN A 361 11.88 -9.57 -15.46
N GLU A 362 11.34 -9.86 -16.65
CA GLU A 362 12.10 -9.85 -17.90
C GLU A 362 12.71 -8.48 -18.18
N VAL A 363 11.95 -7.40 -18.02
CA VAL A 363 12.43 -6.02 -18.20
C VAL A 363 13.31 -5.56 -17.04
N MET A 364 13.03 -5.97 -15.79
CA MET A 364 13.87 -5.61 -14.63
C MET A 364 15.26 -6.26 -14.72
N GLU A 365 15.32 -7.55 -15.06
CA GLU A 365 16.57 -8.34 -15.05
C GLU A 365 17.37 -8.23 -16.36
N SER A 366 16.86 -7.51 -17.37
CA SER A 366 17.64 -7.14 -18.57
C SER A 366 18.61 -5.96 -18.35
N TYR A 367 18.56 -5.29 -17.18
CA TYR A 367 19.43 -4.16 -16.85
C TYR A 367 20.60 -4.59 -15.96
N GLU A 368 21.80 -4.09 -16.27
CA GLU A 368 22.93 -4.02 -15.35
C GLU A 368 23.28 -2.57 -15.00
N VAL A 369 23.82 -2.35 -13.80
CA VAL A 369 24.17 -1.01 -13.27
C VAL A 369 25.55 -1.04 -12.64
N THR A 370 26.35 0.01 -12.82
CA THR A 370 27.69 0.12 -12.21
C THR A 370 27.71 1.22 -11.16
N ILE A 371 27.74 0.82 -9.89
CA ILE A 371 27.67 1.69 -8.71
C ILE A 371 28.95 1.51 -7.90
N ASN A 372 29.60 2.61 -7.53
CA ASN A 372 30.87 2.66 -6.79
C ASN A 372 31.96 1.75 -7.40
N GLY A 373 32.05 1.72 -8.74
CA GLY A 373 33.03 0.95 -9.49
C GLY A 373 32.77 -0.56 -9.57
N LYS A 374 31.57 -1.03 -9.18
CA LYS A 374 31.16 -2.43 -9.26
C LYS A 374 29.85 -2.58 -10.02
N THR A 375 29.82 -3.51 -10.97
CA THR A 375 28.64 -3.84 -11.76
C THR A 375 27.73 -4.85 -11.04
N TYR A 376 26.43 -4.69 -11.21
CA TYR A 376 25.38 -5.52 -10.65
C TYR A 376 24.28 -5.75 -11.70
N PRO A 377 23.79 -6.98 -11.92
CA PRO A 377 22.47 -7.16 -12.53
C PRO A 377 21.41 -6.63 -11.57
N VAL A 378 20.45 -5.87 -12.08
CA VAL A 378 19.27 -5.44 -11.30
C VAL A 378 18.36 -6.66 -11.09
N LYS A 379 17.78 -6.79 -9.90
CA LYS A 379 16.91 -7.92 -9.53
C LYS A 379 15.61 -7.43 -8.93
N ALA A 380 14.51 -8.01 -9.37
CA ALA A 380 13.22 -7.82 -8.73
C ALA A 380 13.26 -8.33 -7.27
N ILE A 381 12.66 -7.61 -6.33
CA ILE A 381 12.50 -8.07 -4.95
C ILE A 381 11.33 -9.06 -4.88
N ARG A 382 11.62 -10.35 -5.01
CA ARG A 382 10.63 -11.44 -5.20
C ARG A 382 9.62 -11.68 -4.07
N ASN A 383 9.65 -10.88 -3.01
CA ASN A 383 8.71 -10.89 -1.89
C ASN A 383 8.19 -9.48 -1.55
N LEU A 384 8.19 -8.60 -2.55
CA LEU A 384 7.36 -7.40 -2.64
C LEU A 384 6.47 -7.54 -3.88
N ASN A 385 5.30 -6.90 -3.85
CA ASN A 385 4.20 -7.19 -4.75
C ASN A 385 3.26 -5.98 -4.78
N GLY A 386 2.92 -5.48 -5.98
CA GLY A 386 1.76 -4.60 -6.12
C GLY A 386 0.46 -5.28 -5.69
N HIS A 387 -0.65 -4.56 -5.62
CA HIS A 387 -1.88 -5.08 -5.00
C HIS A 387 -3.16 -4.46 -5.54
N SER A 388 -4.26 -5.19 -5.45
CA SER A 388 -5.60 -4.60 -5.56
C SER A 388 -5.85 -3.64 -4.40
N ILE A 389 -6.53 -2.51 -4.66
CA ILE A 389 -6.90 -1.49 -3.69
C ILE A 389 -8.44 -1.48 -3.54
N GLY A 390 -8.93 -1.35 -2.31
CA GLY A 390 -10.35 -1.31 -1.95
C GLY A 390 -10.75 -0.06 -1.18
N PRO A 391 -12.06 0.17 -0.94
CA PRO A 391 -12.53 1.33 -0.19
C PRO A 391 -12.01 1.30 1.25
N TYR A 392 -11.17 2.28 1.62
CA TYR A 392 -10.45 2.31 2.91
C TYR A 392 -9.54 1.09 3.18
N GLN A 393 -9.12 0.38 2.14
CA GLN A 393 -8.35 -0.86 2.25
C GLN A 393 -7.21 -0.85 1.24
N ILE A 394 -5.98 -0.60 1.71
CA ILE A 394 -4.82 -0.48 0.81
C ILE A 394 -4.52 -1.81 0.10
N HIS A 395 -4.53 -2.93 0.82
CA HIS A 395 -4.39 -4.28 0.28
C HIS A 395 -5.74 -5.01 0.28
N ALA A 396 -6.42 -5.07 -0.87
CA ALA A 396 -7.74 -5.69 -1.04
C ALA A 396 -7.73 -7.20 -1.40
N GLY A 397 -6.58 -7.86 -1.29
CA GLY A 397 -6.47 -9.33 -1.30
C GLY A 397 -5.81 -9.96 -2.51
N LYS A 398 -5.80 -9.31 -3.70
CA LYS A 398 -4.98 -9.75 -4.84
C LYS A 398 -3.60 -9.11 -4.78
N SER A 399 -2.55 -9.89 -5.04
CA SER A 399 -1.17 -9.42 -5.13
C SER A 399 -0.63 -9.58 -6.55
N VAL A 400 -0.18 -8.48 -7.15
CA VAL A 400 0.52 -8.43 -8.44
C VAL A 400 1.98 -8.81 -8.20
N PRO A 401 2.46 -9.98 -8.69
CA PRO A 401 3.86 -10.36 -8.53
C PRO A 401 4.75 -9.50 -9.43
N ILE A 402 6.01 -9.32 -9.00
CA ILE A 402 7.07 -8.70 -9.82
C ILE A 402 8.12 -9.73 -10.27
N VAL A 403 7.77 -11.02 -10.15
CA VAL A 403 8.54 -12.19 -10.60
C VAL A 403 7.62 -13.24 -11.21
N LYS A 404 8.17 -14.08 -12.09
CA LYS A 404 7.44 -15.24 -12.65
C LYS A 404 7.15 -16.29 -11.57
N GLY A 405 6.07 -17.05 -11.78
CA GLY A 405 5.65 -18.15 -10.89
C GLY A 405 4.69 -17.75 -9.76
N GLY A 406 4.10 -16.55 -9.81
CA GLY A 406 2.94 -16.19 -8.99
C GLY A 406 1.65 -16.88 -9.44
N GLU A 407 0.52 -16.48 -8.86
CA GLU A 407 -0.79 -17.09 -9.14
C GLU A 407 -1.34 -16.78 -10.53
N ALA A 408 -2.06 -17.73 -11.11
CA ALA A 408 -2.82 -17.56 -12.36
C ALA A 408 -4.16 -16.82 -12.18
N THR A 409 -4.43 -16.31 -10.98
CA THR A 409 -5.55 -15.42 -10.62
C THR A 409 -5.63 -14.24 -11.59
N ARG A 410 -6.84 -13.81 -11.96
CA ARG A 410 -7.07 -12.77 -12.97
C ARG A 410 -7.37 -11.40 -12.36
N MET A 411 -7.04 -10.37 -13.13
CA MET A 411 -7.55 -9.01 -12.97
C MET A 411 -8.97 -8.91 -13.57
N GLU A 412 -9.87 -8.21 -12.88
CA GLU A 412 -11.29 -8.12 -13.20
C GLU A 412 -11.73 -6.66 -13.50
N GLU A 413 -12.92 -6.52 -14.08
CA GLU A 413 -13.49 -5.21 -14.43
C GLU A 413 -13.89 -4.42 -13.18
N GLY A 414 -13.61 -3.11 -13.17
CA GLY A 414 -13.86 -2.22 -12.04
C GLY A 414 -12.80 -2.27 -10.93
N GLU A 415 -11.82 -3.19 -11.01
CA GLU A 415 -10.74 -3.26 -10.02
C GLU A 415 -9.76 -2.08 -10.12
N LEU A 416 -9.22 -1.71 -8.95
CA LEU A 416 -8.20 -0.68 -8.75
C LEU A 416 -6.92 -1.38 -8.31
N PHE A 417 -5.77 -1.06 -8.90
CA PHE A 417 -4.50 -1.72 -8.62
C PHE A 417 -3.36 -0.72 -8.41
N ALA A 418 -2.61 -0.89 -7.32
CA ALA A 418 -1.23 -0.43 -7.17
C ALA A 418 -0.30 -1.31 -8.01
N ILE A 419 0.34 -0.73 -9.02
CA ILE A 419 1.38 -1.38 -9.81
C ILE A 419 2.72 -0.78 -9.43
N GLU A 420 3.34 -1.34 -8.40
CA GLU A 420 4.70 -1.05 -7.95
C GLU A 420 5.70 -2.12 -8.41
N THR A 421 6.95 -1.72 -8.60
CA THR A 421 8.07 -2.67 -8.73
C THR A 421 9.29 -2.18 -7.94
N PHE A 422 10.10 -3.15 -7.46
CA PHE A 422 11.32 -2.87 -6.70
C PHE A 422 12.52 -3.56 -7.32
N GLY A 423 13.49 -2.77 -7.79
CA GLY A 423 14.77 -3.26 -8.28
C GLY A 423 15.87 -3.11 -7.24
N SER A 424 16.69 -4.15 -7.08
CA SER A 424 17.77 -4.20 -6.09
C SER A 424 19.10 -4.70 -6.67
N THR A 425 20.21 -4.12 -6.20
CA THR A 425 21.57 -4.62 -6.47
C THR A 425 21.98 -5.83 -5.60
N GLY A 426 21.13 -6.24 -4.65
CA GLY A 426 21.44 -7.24 -3.63
C GLY A 426 20.98 -8.66 -3.96
N LYS A 427 20.23 -9.28 -3.02
CA LYS A 427 19.68 -10.65 -3.15
C LYS A 427 18.26 -10.71 -3.71
N GLY A 428 17.65 -9.56 -4.03
CA GLY A 428 16.25 -9.48 -4.49
C GLY A 428 15.27 -10.07 -3.46
N TYR A 429 15.48 -9.84 -2.16
CA TYR A 429 14.61 -10.34 -1.09
C TYR A 429 14.71 -9.46 0.16
N VAL A 430 13.58 -9.00 0.70
CA VAL A 430 13.51 -8.16 1.90
C VAL A 430 13.12 -8.93 3.16
N ARG A 431 13.51 -8.40 4.31
CA ARG A 431 13.16 -8.88 5.66
C ARG A 431 12.77 -7.70 6.53
N GLU A 432 11.94 -7.95 7.53
CA GLU A 432 11.65 -6.98 8.59
C GLU A 432 12.93 -6.64 9.38
N ASP A 433 13.24 -5.35 9.52
CA ASP A 433 14.36 -4.82 10.31
C ASP A 433 14.03 -3.37 10.77
N LEU A 434 14.90 -2.77 11.58
CA LEU A 434 14.77 -1.42 12.15
C LEU A 434 13.53 -1.26 13.06
N GLU A 435 13.19 -0.03 13.44
CA GLU A 435 12.04 0.23 14.32
C GLU A 435 10.73 0.38 13.52
N CYS A 436 9.73 -0.43 13.85
CA CYS A 436 8.39 -0.35 13.26
C CYS A 436 7.69 0.99 13.54
N SER A 437 7.49 1.78 12.48
CA SER A 437 6.79 3.07 12.51
C SER A 437 5.39 3.03 11.90
N HIS A 438 5.11 2.14 10.94
CA HIS A 438 3.78 1.97 10.30
C HIS A 438 2.92 0.93 11.03
N TYR A 439 1.61 1.19 11.08
CA TYR A 439 0.59 0.35 11.70
C TYR A 439 -0.72 0.49 10.91
N MET A 440 -1.53 -0.57 10.83
CA MET A 440 -2.84 -0.54 10.19
C MET A 440 -3.83 -1.37 11.00
N LYS A 441 -5.12 -1.01 11.02
CA LYS A 441 -6.14 -1.87 11.63
C LYS A 441 -6.42 -3.05 10.69
N ASN A 442 -6.50 -4.27 11.22
CA ASN A 442 -6.88 -5.43 10.42
C ASN A 442 -8.30 -5.23 9.87
N PHE A 443 -8.46 -5.30 8.54
CA PHE A 443 -9.71 -4.90 7.87
C PHE A 443 -10.91 -5.75 8.33
N ASP A 444 -10.75 -7.07 8.34
CA ASP A 444 -11.80 -8.03 8.69
C ASP A 444 -12.01 -8.19 10.21
N VAL A 445 -11.30 -7.44 11.06
CA VAL A 445 -11.37 -7.64 12.51
C VAL A 445 -12.64 -7.04 13.10
N GLY A 446 -13.51 -7.91 13.59
CA GLY A 446 -14.69 -7.55 14.38
C GLY A 446 -14.34 -6.96 15.76
N HIS A 447 -15.34 -6.80 16.62
CA HIS A 447 -15.14 -6.25 17.96
C HIS A 447 -14.33 -7.20 18.86
N VAL A 448 -13.11 -6.81 19.23
CA VAL A 448 -12.25 -7.54 20.17
C VAL A 448 -12.35 -6.95 21.59
N PRO A 449 -12.71 -7.73 22.63
CA PRO A 449 -12.91 -7.23 23.99
C PRO A 449 -11.59 -7.00 24.74
N LEU A 450 -10.97 -5.84 24.51
CA LEU A 450 -9.73 -5.42 25.17
C LEU A 450 -9.88 -5.31 26.70
N ARG A 451 -8.81 -5.64 27.44
CA ARG A 451 -8.77 -5.51 28.91
C ARG A 451 -8.20 -4.17 29.40
N LEU A 452 -7.14 -3.67 28.78
CA LEU A 452 -6.46 -2.44 29.22
C LEU A 452 -7.24 -1.17 28.82
N PRO A 453 -7.55 -0.23 29.75
CA PRO A 453 -8.27 1.00 29.43
C PRO A 453 -7.56 1.87 28.37
N ARG A 454 -6.23 1.99 28.41
CA ARG A 454 -5.48 2.73 27.39
C ARG A 454 -5.52 2.09 26.00
N ALA A 455 -5.63 0.76 25.91
CA ALA A 455 -5.80 0.11 24.61
C ALA A 455 -7.19 0.41 24.01
N LYS A 456 -8.24 0.46 24.85
CA LYS A 456 -9.59 0.92 24.43
C LYS A 456 -9.57 2.37 23.96
N GLN A 457 -8.92 3.25 24.71
CA GLN A 457 -8.79 4.67 24.35
C GLN A 457 -8.07 4.83 23.01
N LEU A 458 -6.90 4.19 22.86
CA LEU A 458 -6.10 4.27 21.64
C LEU A 458 -6.85 3.69 20.43
N LEU A 459 -7.55 2.56 20.58
CA LEU A 459 -8.39 2.00 19.52
C LEU A 459 -9.50 2.98 19.11
N ALA A 460 -10.17 3.62 20.07
CA ALA A 460 -11.17 4.65 19.77
C ALA A 460 -10.58 5.94 19.15
N THR A 461 -9.27 6.19 19.30
CA THR A 461 -8.54 7.23 18.54
C THR A 461 -8.21 6.75 17.12
N ILE A 462 -7.80 5.49 16.94
CA ILE A 462 -7.53 4.88 15.62
C ILE A 462 -8.82 4.81 14.79
N ASP A 463 -9.90 4.24 15.33
CA ASP A 463 -11.20 4.11 14.67
C ASP A 463 -11.78 5.46 14.21
N ARG A 464 -11.52 6.54 14.95
CA ARG A 464 -12.00 7.90 14.63
C ARG A 464 -11.20 8.59 13.53
N ASN A 465 -9.88 8.41 13.51
CA ASN A 465 -8.98 9.22 12.68
C ASN A 465 -8.43 8.48 11.45
N PHE A 466 -8.37 7.14 11.49
CA PHE A 466 -7.81 6.30 10.43
C PHE A 466 -8.79 5.19 9.99
N GLY A 467 -9.58 4.64 10.93
CA GLY A 467 -10.49 3.52 10.63
C GLY A 467 -9.69 2.27 10.28
N THR A 468 -9.68 1.90 9.01
CA THR A 468 -8.84 0.83 8.43
C THR A 468 -7.66 1.33 7.61
N LEU A 469 -7.51 2.65 7.41
CA LEU A 469 -6.33 3.24 6.79
C LEU A 469 -5.08 3.05 7.67
N ALA A 470 -3.91 3.04 7.04
CA ALA A 470 -2.64 2.94 7.75
C ALA A 470 -2.25 4.27 8.40
N PHE A 471 -1.53 4.20 9.52
CA PHE A 471 -1.07 5.34 10.30
C PHE A 471 0.35 5.07 10.85
N CYS A 472 1.04 6.14 11.27
CA CYS A 472 2.34 6.02 11.93
C CYS A 472 2.32 6.66 13.32
N ARG A 473 3.40 6.43 14.08
CA ARG A 473 3.56 7.00 15.43
C ARG A 473 3.44 8.53 15.44
N ARG A 474 4.05 9.23 14.47
CA ARG A 474 3.95 10.69 14.31
C ARG A 474 2.50 11.17 14.21
N TYR A 475 1.57 10.36 13.69
CA TYR A 475 0.16 10.76 13.56
C TYR A 475 -0.57 10.63 14.90
N LEU A 476 -0.23 9.64 15.73
CA LEU A 476 -0.68 9.57 17.11
C LEU A 476 -0.09 10.71 17.95
N ASP A 477 1.20 11.02 17.77
CA ASP A 477 1.87 12.14 18.45
C ASP A 477 1.20 13.49 18.09
N ARG A 478 0.90 13.72 16.79
CA ARG A 478 0.20 14.92 16.29
C ARG A 478 -1.26 15.02 16.79
N LEU A 479 -1.91 13.89 17.11
CA LEU A 479 -3.22 13.84 17.76
C LEU A 479 -3.14 14.06 19.29
N GLY A 480 -1.94 14.20 19.87
CA GLY A 480 -1.73 14.41 21.29
C GLY A 480 -1.78 13.13 22.15
N GLU A 481 -1.79 11.95 21.54
CA GLU A 481 -1.64 10.69 22.27
C GLU A 481 -0.23 10.62 22.86
N THR A 482 -0.10 10.19 24.12
CA THR A 482 1.21 10.08 24.79
C THR A 482 1.35 8.78 25.57
N LYS A 483 2.58 8.25 25.63
CA LYS A 483 2.92 7.00 26.34
C LYS A 483 2.07 5.80 25.86
N TYR A 484 1.67 5.82 24.59
CA TYR A 484 0.75 4.86 23.97
C TYR A 484 1.42 3.56 23.51
N LEU A 485 2.75 3.49 23.38
CA LEU A 485 3.46 2.32 22.79
C LEU A 485 3.07 0.97 23.40
N MET A 486 2.88 0.89 24.73
CA MET A 486 2.42 -0.34 25.39
C MET A 486 0.95 -0.68 25.08
N ALA A 487 0.10 0.33 24.88
CA ALA A 487 -1.27 0.16 24.43
C ALA A 487 -1.33 -0.26 22.96
N LEU A 488 -0.49 0.33 22.10
CA LEU A 488 -0.35 -0.05 20.69
C LEU A 488 0.13 -1.49 20.55
N LYS A 489 1.16 -1.90 21.31
CA LYS A 489 1.59 -3.30 21.37
C LYS A 489 0.45 -4.23 21.81
N ASN A 490 -0.38 -3.83 22.77
CA ASN A 490 -1.56 -4.62 23.18
C ASN A 490 -2.64 -4.72 22.08
N LEU A 491 -2.73 -3.77 21.14
CA LEU A 491 -3.60 -3.91 19.97
C LEU A 491 -3.00 -4.87 18.93
N CYS A 492 -1.67 -4.90 18.79
CA CYS A 492 -0.96 -5.88 17.96
C CYS A 492 -1.03 -7.30 18.52
N ASP A 493 -0.73 -7.47 19.81
CA ASP A 493 -0.81 -8.75 20.53
C ASP A 493 -2.23 -9.34 20.54
N ALA A 494 -3.26 -8.50 20.37
CA ALA A 494 -4.67 -8.88 20.28
C ALA A 494 -5.19 -9.05 18.84
N GLY A 495 -4.34 -8.91 17.81
CA GLY A 495 -4.72 -9.05 16.40
C GLY A 495 -5.68 -7.98 15.88
N VAL A 496 -5.79 -6.82 16.55
CA VAL A 496 -6.64 -5.70 16.13
C VAL A 496 -5.91 -4.76 15.17
N VAL A 497 -4.61 -4.58 15.39
CA VAL A 497 -3.72 -3.72 14.60
C VAL A 497 -2.54 -4.56 14.11
N GLN A 498 -2.22 -4.51 12.83
CA GLN A 498 -1.01 -5.10 12.29
C GLN A 498 0.14 -4.07 12.33
N PRO A 499 1.33 -4.42 12.85
CA PRO A 499 2.54 -3.66 12.65
C PRO A 499 3.08 -3.91 11.22
N HIS A 500 3.53 -2.85 10.55
CA HIS A 500 4.20 -2.95 9.25
C HIS A 500 5.64 -2.42 9.41
N PRO A 501 6.61 -3.26 9.79
CA PRO A 501 7.99 -2.85 9.97
C PRO A 501 8.68 -2.55 8.63
N PRO A 502 9.74 -1.74 8.63
CA PRO A 502 10.59 -1.49 7.46
C PRO A 502 11.07 -2.78 6.80
N LEU A 503 10.95 -2.83 5.46
CA LEU A 503 11.31 -4.00 4.66
C LEU A 503 12.69 -3.79 4.03
N CYS A 504 13.68 -4.49 4.56
CA CYS A 504 15.11 -4.26 4.32
C CYS A 504 15.77 -5.41 3.54
N GLU A 505 16.52 -5.07 2.50
CA GLU A 505 17.47 -5.99 1.86
C GLU A 505 18.80 -6.02 2.66
N THR A 506 19.73 -6.88 2.27
CA THR A 506 21.12 -6.89 2.76
C THR A 506 21.76 -5.50 2.78
N LYS A 507 22.05 -4.98 3.99
CA LYS A 507 22.72 -3.69 4.19
C LYS A 507 23.94 -3.49 3.28
N GLY A 508 23.97 -2.36 2.58
CA GLY A 508 25.00 -2.01 1.59
C GLY A 508 24.63 -2.30 0.13
N SER A 509 23.44 -2.86 -0.12
CA SER A 509 22.77 -2.77 -1.43
C SER A 509 21.96 -1.48 -1.58
N TYR A 510 21.44 -1.27 -2.77
CA TYR A 510 20.56 -0.16 -3.13
C TYR A 510 19.25 -0.74 -3.68
N VAL A 511 18.13 -0.09 -3.33
CA VAL A 511 16.78 -0.41 -3.83
C VAL A 511 16.15 0.86 -4.37
N ALA A 512 15.50 0.75 -5.53
CA ALA A 512 14.61 1.76 -6.10
C ALA A 512 13.18 1.19 -6.27
N GLN A 513 12.17 2.06 -6.22
CA GLN A 513 10.73 1.82 -6.43
C GLN A 513 10.18 2.86 -7.43
N PHE A 514 9.23 2.44 -8.27
CA PHE A 514 8.33 3.31 -9.02
C PHE A 514 6.94 2.67 -9.05
N GLU A 515 5.89 3.48 -8.98
CA GLU A 515 4.53 2.95 -8.84
C GLU A 515 3.41 3.86 -9.37
N HIS A 516 2.40 3.22 -9.97
CA HIS A 516 1.12 3.86 -10.27
C HIS A 516 -0.10 3.05 -9.82
N THR A 517 -1.04 3.75 -9.17
CA THR A 517 -2.45 3.34 -9.17
C THR A 517 -3.05 3.44 -10.58
N LEU A 518 -3.68 2.36 -11.03
CA LEU A 518 -4.53 2.31 -12.22
C LEU A 518 -5.89 1.70 -11.91
N VAL A 519 -6.92 2.06 -12.70
CA VAL A 519 -8.26 1.47 -12.63
C VAL A 519 -8.63 0.79 -13.94
N LEU A 520 -9.23 -0.39 -13.83
CA LEU A 520 -9.67 -1.23 -14.94
C LEU A 520 -11.14 -0.92 -15.31
N ARG A 521 -11.37 0.29 -15.83
CA ARG A 521 -12.71 0.76 -16.24
C ARG A 521 -13.32 -0.15 -17.33
N PRO A 522 -14.66 -0.22 -17.46
CA PRO A 522 -15.33 -1.09 -18.44
C PRO A 522 -14.91 -0.87 -19.90
N THR A 523 -14.56 0.38 -20.29
CA THR A 523 -14.21 0.73 -21.68
C THR A 523 -12.70 0.83 -21.96
N CYS A 524 -11.87 1.08 -20.93
CA CYS A 524 -10.43 1.33 -21.05
C CYS A 524 -9.70 1.17 -19.71
N LYS A 525 -8.37 1.23 -19.71
CA LYS A 525 -7.53 1.31 -18.52
C LYS A 525 -7.16 2.78 -18.27
N GLU A 526 -7.29 3.29 -17.05
CA GLU A 526 -6.82 4.63 -16.68
C GLU A 526 -5.69 4.55 -15.64
N VAL A 527 -4.51 5.06 -15.99
CA VAL A 527 -3.34 5.15 -15.09
C VAL A 527 -3.46 6.43 -14.27
N LEU A 528 -4.40 6.41 -13.32
CA LEU A 528 -4.88 7.57 -12.54
C LEU A 528 -3.76 8.48 -12.02
N SER A 529 -2.68 7.90 -11.51
CA SER A 529 -1.56 8.65 -10.92
C SER A 529 -0.45 9.06 -11.90
N ARG A 530 -0.59 8.80 -13.22
CA ARG A 530 0.39 9.29 -14.21
C ARG A 530 0.50 10.82 -14.17
N GLY A 531 1.69 11.36 -14.41
CA GLY A 531 1.94 12.79 -14.59
C GLY A 531 3.00 13.06 -15.67
N GLU A 532 3.49 14.29 -15.74
CA GLU A 532 4.60 14.67 -16.62
C GLU A 532 5.99 14.27 -16.05
N ASP A 533 6.05 13.81 -14.79
CA ASP A 533 7.28 13.53 -14.05
C ASP A 533 7.67 12.05 -13.99
N PHE A 534 6.67 11.15 -14.07
CA PHE A 534 6.75 9.72 -14.36
C PHE A 534 5.33 9.17 -14.63
#